data_AF-Q14KU6-F1
#
_entry.id   AF-Q14KU6-F1
#
_cell.length_a   1.000
_cell.length_b   1.000
_cell.length_c   1.000
_cell.angle_alpha   90.00
_cell.angle_beta   90.00
_cell.angle_gamma   90.00
#
_symmetry.space_group_name_H-M   'P 1'
#
loop_
_entity.id
_entity.type
_entity.pdbx_description
1 polymer ?
#
loop_
_entity_poly.entity_id
_entity_poly.type
_entity_poly.pdbx_seq_one_letter_code
_entity_poly.pdbx_strand_id
1 'polypeptide(L)'
;MMKKNKKYINRYPLDEELGLKKYERIEKNLKDKYISFMGDGKRYKDIMHTTENANISEKIISNIFKKSDLEKVDYISNKNNNKIKIPNNVLYIQIDGAFVPMRENKKRIEKKIFFSTMHIGIDGEKSTETRKVIKKKKGVFQIMDKNTNKNEKSSFNNFIDKIFKLMDTYDIN
;
A
#
# COMPACT_ATOMS: atom_id res chain seq x y z
N MET A 1 -11.23 -22.87 -44.29
CA MET A 1 -11.73 -22.59 -42.93
C MET A 1 -10.96 -23.45 -41.92
N MET A 2 -9.80 -22.98 -41.43
CA MET A 2 -9.01 -23.73 -40.43
C MET A 2 -9.54 -23.44 -39.02
N LYS A 3 -10.17 -24.44 -38.40
CA LYS A 3 -10.53 -24.45 -36.97
C LYS A 3 -9.23 -24.32 -36.15
N LYS A 4 -9.01 -23.16 -35.52
CA LYS A 4 -7.94 -22.99 -34.53
C LYS A 4 -8.23 -23.89 -33.32
N ASN A 5 -7.31 -24.82 -33.07
CA ASN A 5 -7.24 -25.66 -31.87
C ASN A 5 -7.44 -24.82 -30.60
N LYS A 6 -8.64 -24.86 -30.00
CA LYS A 6 -8.83 -24.51 -28.59
C LYS A 6 -8.13 -25.61 -27.80
N LYS A 7 -6.90 -25.33 -27.38
CA LYS A 7 -6.12 -26.15 -26.45
C LYS A 7 -6.93 -26.22 -25.16
N TYR A 8 -7.75 -27.27 -25.00
CA TYR A 8 -8.43 -27.58 -23.75
C TYR A 8 -7.36 -27.79 -22.71
N ILE A 9 -7.21 -26.83 -21.81
CA ILE A 9 -6.24 -26.94 -20.73
C ILE A 9 -7.08 -26.95 -19.47
N ASN A 10 -7.15 -28.12 -18.85
CA ASN A 10 -7.92 -28.40 -17.64
C ASN A 10 -7.78 -27.26 -16.63
N ARG A 11 -8.90 -26.60 -16.34
CA ARG A 11 -9.06 -25.64 -15.25
C ARG A 11 -9.94 -26.33 -14.24
N TYR A 12 -9.50 -26.43 -12.97
CA TYR A 12 -10.35 -27.06 -11.97
C TYR A 12 -11.55 -26.14 -11.68
N PRO A 13 -12.78 -26.65 -11.56
CA PRO A 13 -13.95 -25.84 -11.20
C PRO A 13 -13.75 -25.02 -9.91
N LEU A 14 -13.03 -25.59 -8.94
CA LEU A 14 -12.64 -24.93 -7.71
C LEU A 14 -11.74 -23.70 -7.95
N ASP A 15 -10.87 -23.72 -8.95
CA ASP A 15 -10.04 -22.57 -9.31
C ASP A 15 -10.88 -21.40 -9.84
N GLU A 16 -12.05 -21.70 -10.43
CA GLU A 16 -12.98 -20.71 -10.95
C GLU A 16 -13.81 -20.08 -9.83
N GLU A 17 -14.30 -20.88 -8.88
CA GLU A 17 -14.97 -20.40 -7.64
C GLU A 17 -14.05 -19.53 -6.77
N LEU A 18 -12.77 -19.92 -6.65
CA LEU A 18 -11.77 -19.17 -5.87
C LEU A 18 -11.20 -17.96 -6.62
N GLY A 19 -11.60 -17.73 -7.88
CA GLY A 19 -11.13 -16.62 -8.70
C GLY A 19 -9.65 -16.67 -9.07
N LEU A 20 -9.04 -17.88 -9.06
CA LEU A 20 -7.63 -18.09 -9.33
C LEU A 20 -7.36 -18.06 -10.85
N LYS A 21 -6.24 -17.42 -11.24
CA LYS A 21 -5.76 -17.52 -12.62
C LYS A 21 -5.18 -18.91 -12.85
N LYS A 22 -5.16 -19.31 -14.12
CA LYS A 22 -4.53 -20.55 -14.56
C LYS A 22 -3.07 -20.64 -14.06
N TYR A 23 -2.73 -21.75 -13.40
CA TYR A 23 -1.42 -22.03 -12.75
C TYR A 23 -1.11 -21.23 -11.48
N GLU A 24 -2.08 -20.51 -10.92
CA GLU A 24 -1.95 -19.79 -9.66
C GLU A 24 -2.20 -20.75 -8.48
N ARG A 25 -1.14 -21.13 -7.77
CA ARG A 25 -1.20 -22.11 -6.66
C ARG A 25 -1.29 -21.49 -5.27
N ILE A 26 -1.38 -20.17 -5.18
CA ILE A 26 -1.38 -19.43 -3.92
C ILE A 26 -2.76 -18.83 -3.75
N GLU A 27 -3.42 -19.21 -2.65
CA GLU A 27 -4.74 -18.70 -2.30
C GLU A 27 -4.73 -17.19 -2.13
N LYS A 28 -5.84 -16.56 -2.53
CA LYS A 28 -6.02 -15.11 -2.42
C LYS A 28 -5.85 -14.61 -0.98
N ASN A 29 -6.44 -15.30 -0.02
CA ASN A 29 -6.33 -14.94 1.41
C ASN A 29 -4.88 -14.89 1.89
N LEU A 30 -4.04 -15.81 1.42
CA LEU A 30 -2.62 -15.85 1.78
C LEU A 30 -1.84 -14.69 1.16
N LYS A 31 -2.17 -14.30 -0.09
CA LYS A 31 -1.61 -13.11 -0.73
C LYS A 31 -1.98 -11.84 0.01
N ASP A 32 -3.26 -11.70 0.37
CA ASP A 32 -3.76 -10.55 1.09
C ASP A 32 -3.09 -10.42 2.47
N LYS A 33 -2.87 -11.55 3.16
CA LYS A 33 -2.11 -11.61 4.41
C LYS A 33 -0.65 -11.16 4.24
N TYR A 34 0.04 -11.61 3.19
CA TYR A 34 1.41 -11.18 2.93
C TYR A 34 1.54 -9.71 2.59
N ILE A 35 0.60 -9.20 1.80
CA ILE A 35 0.52 -7.78 1.48
C ILE A 35 0.29 -6.96 2.76
N SER A 36 -0.59 -7.40 3.66
CA SER A 36 -0.81 -6.76 4.96
C SER A 36 0.48 -6.71 5.80
N PHE A 37 1.20 -7.83 5.91
CA PHE A 37 2.45 -7.86 6.67
C PHE A 37 3.53 -6.94 6.08
N MET A 38 3.58 -6.81 4.75
CA MET A 38 4.46 -5.83 4.10
C MET A 38 4.03 -4.40 4.41
N GLY A 39 2.72 -4.13 4.46
CA GLY A 39 2.17 -2.84 4.90
C GLY A 39 2.53 -2.48 6.35
N ASP A 40 2.64 -3.48 7.22
CA ASP A 40 3.13 -3.33 8.60
C ASP A 40 4.66 -3.16 8.70
N GLY A 41 5.38 -3.19 7.57
CA GLY A 41 6.83 -3.03 7.52
C GLY A 41 7.63 -4.29 7.86
N LYS A 42 7.01 -5.48 7.88
CA LYS A 42 7.73 -6.74 8.11
C LYS A 42 8.67 -7.06 6.95
N ARG A 43 9.83 -7.65 7.24
CA ARG A 43 10.78 -8.08 6.20
C ARG A 43 10.29 -9.38 5.56
N TYR A 44 10.71 -9.66 4.33
CA TYR A 44 10.36 -10.90 3.63
C TYR A 44 10.69 -12.15 4.45
N LYS A 45 11.84 -12.14 5.14
CA LYS A 45 12.24 -13.22 6.04
C LYS A 45 11.26 -13.41 7.19
N ASP A 46 10.82 -12.32 7.83
CA ASP A 46 9.85 -12.37 8.92
C ASP A 46 8.50 -12.94 8.44
N ILE A 47 8.06 -12.55 7.24
CA ILE A 47 6.85 -13.06 6.62
C ILE A 47 6.98 -14.55 6.32
N MET A 48 8.11 -14.98 5.78
CA MET A 48 8.39 -16.39 5.49
C MET A 48 8.30 -17.24 6.77
N HIS A 49 8.85 -16.77 7.89
CA HIS A 49 8.75 -17.44 9.18
C HIS A 49 7.31 -17.59 9.69
N THR A 50 6.41 -16.64 9.38
CA THR A 50 4.99 -16.77 9.78
C THR A 50 4.22 -17.85 9.01
N THR A 51 4.80 -18.37 7.92
CA THR A 51 4.19 -19.37 7.04
C THR A 51 5.21 -20.42 6.63
N GLU A 52 5.99 -20.90 7.60
CA GLU A 52 7.07 -21.86 7.37
C GLU A 52 6.56 -23.13 6.66
N ASN A 53 5.37 -23.61 7.05
CA ASN A 53 4.72 -24.79 6.44
C ASN A 53 4.28 -24.58 4.98
N ALA A 54 4.20 -23.34 4.48
CA ALA A 54 3.76 -23.05 3.13
C ALA A 54 4.88 -23.22 2.08
N ASN A 55 6.14 -23.43 2.49
CA ASN A 55 7.31 -23.53 1.60
C ASN A 55 7.42 -22.37 0.59
N ILE A 56 7.10 -21.15 1.05
CA ILE A 56 7.08 -19.96 0.21
C ILE A 56 8.43 -19.25 0.30
N SER A 57 9.10 -19.10 -0.84
CA SER A 57 10.38 -18.38 -0.91
C SER A 57 10.19 -16.86 -0.92
N GLU A 58 11.22 -16.11 -0.53
CA GLU A 58 11.25 -14.64 -0.64
C GLU A 58 10.96 -14.15 -2.08
N LYS A 59 11.37 -14.91 -3.09
CA LYS A 59 11.10 -14.60 -4.51
C LYS A 59 9.60 -14.62 -4.81
N ILE A 60 8.87 -15.55 -4.22
CA ILE A 60 7.40 -15.63 -4.37
C ILE A 60 6.74 -14.44 -3.68
N ILE A 61 7.15 -14.10 -2.45
CA ILE A 61 6.64 -12.92 -1.72
C ILE A 61 6.91 -11.65 -2.53
N SER A 62 8.13 -11.48 -3.07
CA SER A 62 8.48 -10.36 -3.93
C SER A 62 7.63 -10.30 -5.20
N ASN A 63 7.34 -11.45 -5.83
CA ASN A 63 6.48 -11.51 -7.01
C ASN A 63 5.01 -11.17 -6.69
N ILE A 64 4.51 -11.55 -5.50
CA ILE A 64 3.18 -11.16 -5.02
C ILE A 64 3.12 -9.64 -4.88
N PHE A 65 4.11 -9.05 -4.19
CA PHE A 65 4.18 -7.61 -3.99
C PHE A 65 4.27 -6.83 -5.30
N LYS A 66 5.16 -7.22 -6.22
CA LYS A 66 5.32 -6.54 -7.52
C LYS A 66 4.07 -6.58 -8.40
N LYS A 67 3.23 -7.60 -8.23
CA LYS A 67 1.95 -7.75 -8.95
C LYS A 67 0.77 -7.12 -8.21
N SER A 68 0.96 -6.74 -6.95
CA SER A 68 -0.07 -6.11 -6.14
C SER A 68 -0.24 -4.68 -6.63
N ASP A 69 -1.44 -4.37 -7.09
CA ASP A 69 -1.82 -3.02 -7.51
C ASP A 69 -2.07 -2.22 -6.23
N LEU A 70 -1.06 -1.45 -5.78
CA LEU A 70 -1.13 -0.71 -4.51
C LEU A 70 -2.33 0.25 -4.44
N GLU A 71 -2.84 0.71 -5.58
CA GLU A 71 -4.04 1.57 -5.65
C GLU A 71 -5.34 0.77 -5.43
N LYS A 72 -5.36 -0.54 -5.74
CA LYS A 72 -6.49 -1.46 -5.51
C LYS A 72 -6.37 -2.33 -4.26
N VAL A 73 -5.15 -2.46 -3.75
CA VAL A 73 -4.78 -3.19 -2.52
C VAL A 73 -5.19 -2.44 -1.26
N ASP A 74 -5.82 -1.28 -1.43
CA ASP A 74 -6.65 -0.59 -0.45
C ASP A 74 -7.89 -1.42 -0.04
N TYR A 75 -7.68 -2.67 0.39
CA TYR A 75 -8.71 -3.55 0.93
C TYR A 75 -9.30 -3.02 2.26
N ILE A 76 -8.93 -1.80 2.68
CA ILE A 76 -9.50 -1.08 3.82
C ILE A 76 -10.03 0.33 3.47
N SER A 77 -9.75 0.97 2.32
CA SER A 77 -10.04 2.41 2.21
C SER A 77 -10.85 2.97 1.02
N ASN A 78 -11.22 2.20 -0.02
CA ASN A 78 -11.97 2.77 -1.16
C ASN A 78 -13.40 2.24 -1.40
N LYS A 79 -14.01 1.48 -0.48
CA LYS A 79 -15.43 1.05 -0.64
C LYS A 79 -16.45 1.94 0.05
N ASN A 80 -16.03 2.85 0.92
CA ASN A 80 -16.92 3.80 1.56
C ASN A 80 -16.69 5.18 0.94
N ASN A 81 -17.58 5.60 0.05
CA ASN A 81 -17.68 6.99 -0.40
C ASN A 81 -18.05 7.95 0.74
N ASN A 82 -18.34 7.43 1.93
CA ASN A 82 -18.65 8.21 3.11
C ASN A 82 -17.38 8.91 3.58
N LYS A 83 -17.35 10.23 3.42
CA LYS A 83 -16.33 11.10 3.99
C LYS A 83 -16.18 10.83 5.49
N ILE A 84 -14.96 10.91 5.98
CA ILE A 84 -14.67 10.74 7.41
C ILE A 84 -15.18 11.97 8.16
N LYS A 85 -16.25 11.80 8.94
CA LYS A 85 -16.76 12.86 9.83
C LYS A 85 -15.66 13.32 10.79
N ILE A 86 -15.49 14.63 10.89
CA ILE A 86 -14.56 15.26 11.82
C ILE A 86 -15.34 15.65 13.08
N PRO A 87 -15.26 14.89 14.19
CA PRO A 87 -16.15 15.08 15.33
C PRO A 87 -15.92 16.41 16.07
N ASN A 88 -14.68 16.91 16.08
CA ASN A 88 -14.31 18.12 16.83
C ASN A 88 -13.93 19.29 15.90
N ASN A 89 -14.27 19.22 14.61
CA ASN A 89 -13.81 20.15 13.57
C ASN A 89 -12.28 20.36 13.52
N VAL A 90 -11.49 19.48 14.13
CA VAL A 90 -10.03 19.52 14.11
C VAL A 90 -9.51 18.37 13.25
N LEU A 91 -8.79 18.72 12.18
CA LEU A 91 -8.01 17.79 11.38
C LEU A 91 -6.53 18.05 11.66
N TYR A 92 -5.83 17.04 12.17
CA TYR A 92 -4.39 17.12 12.37
C TYR A 92 -3.68 16.72 11.09
N ILE A 93 -2.75 17.56 10.64
CA ILE A 93 -1.90 17.29 9.48
C ILE A 93 -0.45 17.34 9.95
N GLN A 94 0.27 16.24 9.74
CA GLN A 94 1.70 16.13 9.98
C GLN A 94 2.39 16.02 8.64
N ILE A 95 3.46 16.79 8.44
CA ILE A 95 4.30 16.76 7.23
C ILE A 95 5.72 16.59 7.70
N ASP A 96 6.41 15.60 7.14
CA ASP A 96 7.80 15.31 7.47
C ASP A 96 8.55 14.81 6.22
N GLY A 97 9.87 14.85 6.28
CA GLY A 97 10.75 14.53 5.18
C GLY A 97 11.94 13.70 5.63
N ALA A 98 12.27 12.66 4.85
CA ALA A 98 13.41 11.79 5.12
C ALA A 98 14.25 11.60 3.85
N PHE A 99 15.54 11.32 4.02
CA PHE A 99 16.40 10.86 2.95
C PHE A 99 16.51 9.34 3.00
N VAL A 100 16.24 8.68 1.87
CA VAL A 100 16.28 7.23 1.76
C VAL A 100 17.27 6.82 0.67
N PRO A 101 18.27 5.99 0.99
CA PRO A 101 19.14 5.41 -0.02
C PRO A 101 18.37 4.37 -0.82
N MET A 102 18.27 4.58 -2.14
CA MET A 102 17.67 3.67 -3.10
C MET A 102 18.74 3.15 -4.08
N ARG A 103 18.42 2.09 -4.82
CA ARG A 103 19.26 1.60 -5.91
C ARG A 103 18.56 1.82 -7.24
N GLU A 104 19.18 2.59 -8.12
CA GLU A 104 18.72 2.83 -9.49
C GLU A 104 19.88 2.47 -10.43
N ASN A 105 19.62 1.64 -11.44
CA ASN A 105 20.64 1.15 -12.38
C ASN A 105 21.91 0.60 -11.69
N LYS A 106 21.72 -0.22 -10.63
CA LYS A 106 22.78 -0.80 -9.79
C LYS A 106 23.62 0.22 -9.00
N LYS A 107 23.36 1.53 -9.11
CA LYS A 107 24.03 2.58 -8.34
C LYS A 107 23.18 2.95 -7.12
N ARG A 108 23.84 3.18 -5.99
CA ARG A 108 23.19 3.73 -4.80
C ARG A 108 22.97 5.22 -5.04
N ILE A 109 21.73 5.66 -4.94
CA ILE A 109 21.31 7.05 -5.05
C ILE A 109 20.51 7.40 -3.81
N GLU A 110 20.59 8.64 -3.36
CA GLU A 110 19.78 9.12 -2.25
C GLU A 110 18.58 9.88 -2.83
N LYS A 111 17.38 9.48 -2.44
CA LYS A 111 16.14 10.18 -2.80
C LYS A 111 15.61 10.87 -1.55
N LYS A 112 14.99 12.03 -1.73
CA LYS A 112 14.22 12.71 -0.69
C LYS A 112 12.79 12.20 -0.74
N ILE A 113 12.23 11.85 0.40
CA ILE A 113 10.83 11.41 0.52
C ILE A 113 10.13 12.40 1.43
N PHE A 114 9.07 13.03 0.92
CA PHE A 114 8.11 13.73 1.75
C PHE A 114 6.95 12.80 2.05
N PHE A 115 6.46 12.83 3.28
CA PHE A 115 5.24 12.15 3.67
C PHE A 115 4.38 13.09 4.49
N SER A 116 3.08 13.02 4.25
CA SER A 116 2.08 13.72 5.04
C SER A 116 1.09 12.70 5.59
N THR A 117 0.72 12.87 6.84
CA THR A 117 -0.33 12.07 7.47
C THR A 117 -1.40 12.97 8.05
N MET A 118 -2.66 12.54 7.89
CA MET A 118 -3.85 13.23 8.36
C MET A 118 -4.63 12.33 9.29
N HIS A 119 -5.17 12.89 10.38
CA HIS A 119 -5.99 12.14 11.33
C HIS A 119 -6.93 13.02 12.15
N ILE A 120 -7.96 12.39 12.73
CA ILE A 120 -8.99 13.04 13.57
C ILE A 120 -8.70 12.94 15.08
N GLY A 121 -7.49 12.51 15.46
CA GLY A 121 -7.04 12.43 16.85
C GLY A 121 -6.67 11.02 17.27
N ILE A 122 -6.87 10.70 18.55
CA ILE A 122 -6.50 9.41 19.15
C ILE A 122 -7.71 8.47 19.17
N ASP A 123 -7.47 7.20 18.89
CA ASP A 123 -8.47 6.13 18.94
C ASP A 123 -8.53 5.58 20.38
N GLY A 124 -9.48 6.07 21.17
CA GLY A 124 -9.61 5.71 22.59
C GLY A 124 -9.84 4.22 22.85
N GLU A 125 -10.47 3.49 21.94
CA GLU A 125 -10.75 2.05 22.10
C GLU A 125 -9.50 1.20 21.87
N LYS A 126 -8.65 1.61 20.93
CA LYS A 126 -7.42 0.87 20.57
C LYS A 126 -6.18 1.35 21.32
N SER A 127 -6.25 2.53 21.92
CA SER A 127 -5.13 3.13 22.63
C SER A 127 -5.02 2.58 24.04
N THR A 128 -3.79 2.35 24.48
CA THR A 128 -3.48 2.06 25.88
C THR A 128 -2.94 3.32 26.56
N GLU A 129 -2.66 3.24 27.86
CA GLU A 129 -2.00 4.32 28.60
C GLU A 129 -0.66 4.70 27.96
N THR A 130 0.16 3.70 27.63
CA THR A 130 1.51 3.87 27.09
C THR A 130 1.56 4.02 25.57
N ARG A 131 0.61 3.46 24.83
CA ARG A 131 0.60 3.48 23.36
C ARG A 131 -0.68 4.11 22.83
N LYS A 132 -0.55 5.31 22.27
CA LYS A 132 -1.65 6.00 21.58
C LYS A 132 -1.73 5.53 20.13
N VAL A 133 -2.91 5.06 19.73
CA VAL A 133 -3.25 4.69 18.36
C VAL A 133 -3.95 5.86 17.70
N ILE A 134 -3.51 6.23 16.50
CA ILE A 134 -4.08 7.37 15.78
C ILE A 134 -5.37 6.94 15.06
N LYS A 135 -6.46 7.67 15.30
CA LYS A 135 -7.78 7.40 14.74
C LYS A 135 -7.88 7.84 13.30
N LYS A 136 -8.32 6.93 12.43
CA LYS A 136 -8.55 7.16 10.99
C LYS A 136 -7.37 7.83 10.28
N LYS A 137 -6.14 7.43 10.64
CA LYS A 137 -4.92 7.92 10.00
C LYS A 137 -4.93 7.57 8.52
N LYS A 138 -4.75 8.57 7.66
CA LYS A 138 -4.40 8.38 6.25
C LYS A 138 -3.12 9.15 5.93
N GLY A 139 -2.47 8.84 4.82
CA GLY A 139 -1.28 9.57 4.42
C GLY A 139 -0.99 9.48 2.94
N VAL A 140 -0.19 10.44 2.49
CA VAL A 140 0.34 10.52 1.12
C VAL A 140 1.84 10.72 1.20
N PHE A 141 2.54 10.27 0.17
CA PHE A 141 3.98 10.51 0.05
C PHE A 141 4.37 10.89 -1.37
N GLN A 142 5.52 11.54 -1.48
CA GLN A 142 6.16 11.88 -2.74
C GLN A 142 7.66 11.65 -2.63
N ILE A 143 8.21 10.92 -3.60
CA ILE A 143 9.64 10.72 -3.77
C ILE A 143 10.16 11.78 -4.74
N MET A 144 11.30 12.37 -4.42
CA MET A 144 11.97 13.41 -5.18
C MET A 144 13.46 13.07 -5.29
N ASP A 145 14.08 13.54 -6.36
CA ASP A 145 15.53 13.47 -6.48
C ASP A 145 16.18 14.47 -5.55
N LYS A 146 17.33 14.11 -4.97
CA LYS A 146 18.09 14.98 -4.06
C LYS A 146 18.62 16.25 -4.76
N ASN A 147 18.87 16.21 -6.07
CA ASN A 147 19.73 17.17 -6.77
C ASN A 147 19.09 17.87 -7.99
N THR A 148 17.76 17.94 -8.13
CA THR A 148 17.12 18.58 -9.30
C THR A 148 16.38 19.86 -8.96
N ASN A 149 17.13 20.96 -8.78
CA ASN A 149 16.59 22.33 -8.61
C ASN A 149 15.58 22.73 -9.73
N LYS A 150 15.64 22.10 -10.92
CA LYS A 150 14.72 22.38 -12.03
C LYS A 150 13.29 21.86 -11.82
N ASN A 151 13.07 20.83 -10.99
CA ASN A 151 11.77 20.15 -10.83
C ASN A 151 11.29 20.05 -9.37
N GLU A 152 12.01 20.67 -8.42
CA GLU A 152 11.62 20.66 -7.00
C GLU A 152 10.27 21.32 -6.77
N LYS A 153 10.02 22.49 -7.38
CA LYS A 153 8.76 23.23 -7.20
C LYS A 153 7.56 22.46 -7.75
N SER A 154 7.68 21.86 -8.93
CA SER A 154 6.59 21.07 -9.54
C SER A 154 6.33 19.79 -8.77
N SER A 155 7.38 19.11 -8.30
CA SER A 155 7.23 17.89 -7.51
C SER A 155 6.67 18.16 -6.11
N PHE A 156 6.99 19.31 -5.51
CA PHE A 156 6.40 19.75 -4.25
C PHE A 156 4.94 20.16 -4.44
N ASN A 157 4.61 20.90 -5.50
CA ASN A 157 3.21 21.22 -5.84
C ASN A 157 2.38 19.94 -6.03
N ASN A 158 2.92 18.94 -6.74
CA ASN A 158 2.25 17.64 -6.87
C ASN A 158 2.01 16.94 -5.52
N PHE A 159 2.93 17.10 -4.56
CA PHE A 159 2.75 16.58 -3.21
C PHE A 159 1.64 17.34 -2.46
N ILE A 160 1.59 18.66 -2.60
CA ILE A 160 0.52 19.49 -2.04
C ILE A 160 -0.85 19.15 -2.66
N ASP A 161 -0.91 18.93 -3.97
CA ASP A 161 -2.14 18.49 -4.65
C ASP A 161 -2.64 17.14 -4.13
N LYS A 162 -1.72 16.21 -3.81
CA LYS A 162 -2.06 14.92 -3.17
C LYS A 162 -2.60 15.13 -1.76
N ILE A 163 -2.06 16.08 -1.00
CA ILE A 163 -2.56 16.45 0.34
C ILE A 163 -4.00 16.97 0.20
N PHE A 164 -4.28 17.89 -0.72
CA PHE A 164 -5.64 18.38 -0.94
C PHE A 164 -6.62 17.29 -1.35
N LYS A 165 -6.23 16.41 -2.28
CA LYS A 165 -7.05 15.23 -2.64
C LYS A 165 -7.30 14.31 -1.44
N LEU A 166 -6.34 14.21 -0.52
CA LEU A 166 -6.54 13.43 0.70
C LEU A 166 -7.53 14.11 1.65
N MET A 167 -7.50 15.44 1.75
CA MET A 167 -8.44 16.23 2.54
C MET A 167 -9.89 16.02 2.09
N ASP A 168 -10.13 15.87 0.78
CA ASP A 168 -11.48 15.59 0.23
C ASP A 168 -12.12 14.30 0.77
N THR A 169 -11.31 13.39 1.33
CA THR A 169 -11.80 12.17 1.97
C THR A 169 -12.34 12.39 3.38
N TYR A 170 -12.18 13.59 3.94
CA TYR A 170 -12.73 14.02 5.23
C TYR A 170 -13.91 14.98 5.02
N ASP A 171 -14.88 14.92 5.93
CA ASP A 171 -16.07 15.78 5.90
C ASP A 171 -15.74 17.11 6.58
N ILE A 172 -15.14 18.01 5.80
CA ILE A 172 -14.79 19.37 6.22
C ILE A 172 -16.02 20.24 5.92
N ASN A 173 -16.84 20.46 6.95
CA ASN A 173 -17.95 21.43 6.91
C ASN A 173 -17.44 22.86 6.98
#